data_AF-A0A1Q5J409-F1
#
_entry.id   AF-A0A1Q5J409-F1
#
_cell.length_a   1.000
_cell.length_b   1.000
_cell.length_c   1.000
_cell.angle_alpha   90.00
_cell.angle_beta   90.00
_cell.angle_gamma   90.00
#
_symmetry.space_group_name_H-M   'P 1'
#
loop_
_entity.id
_entity.type
_entity.pdbx_description
1 polymer ?
#
loop_
_entity_poly.entity_id
_entity_poly.type
_entity_poly.pdbx_seq_one_letter_code
_entity_poly.pdbx_strand_id
1 'polypeptide(L)'
;MGRRAQRAAGTQSFTDLLRHPSRLVDQLTGDARQRAEADIAAWNDGEAREVTAFVRDGGRLRQGSLILDPAAASPVVWRQFRILGRAGEGVALVAPFHIHGVGPVVGPGSGVVDKRMFRLLSLQAADRYWELAVPATDVPLVRAALRGDGAGG
;
A
#
# COMPACT_ATOMS: atom_id res chain seq x y z
N MET A 1 0.66 -22.33 8.66
CA MET A 1 0.84 -22.18 7.20
C MET A 1 0.41 -20.76 6.85
N GLY A 2 1.33 -19.89 6.43
CA GLY A 2 1.02 -18.48 6.17
C GLY A 2 0.15 -18.33 4.93
N ARG A 3 -1.02 -17.69 5.06
CA ARG A 3 -1.86 -17.32 3.90
C ARG A 3 -1.01 -16.46 2.96
N ARG A 4 -0.99 -16.83 1.68
CA ARG A 4 -0.25 -16.09 0.65
C ARG A 4 -1.12 -14.91 0.23
N ALA A 5 -0.77 -13.70 0.67
CA ALA A 5 -1.46 -12.48 0.27
C ALA A 5 -1.46 -12.34 -1.26
N GLN A 6 -2.61 -12.01 -1.84
CA GLN A 6 -2.72 -11.74 -3.27
C GLN A 6 -2.37 -10.29 -3.55
N ARG A 7 -1.72 -10.01 -4.69
CA ARG A 7 -1.34 -8.64 -5.04
C ARG A 7 -2.56 -7.82 -5.46
N ALA A 8 -2.70 -6.62 -4.90
CA ALA A 8 -3.71 -5.64 -5.25
C ALA A 8 -3.53 -5.11 -6.68
N ALA A 9 -4.58 -4.52 -7.23
CA ALA A 9 -4.66 -4.03 -8.60
C ALA A 9 -3.50 -3.09 -8.97
N GLY A 10 -3.23 -2.06 -8.16
CA GLY A 10 -2.14 -1.12 -8.43
C GLY A 10 -0.74 -1.73 -8.32
N THR A 11 -0.60 -2.83 -7.58
CA THR A 11 0.66 -3.58 -7.40
C THR A 11 1.00 -4.43 -8.61
N GLN A 12 0.01 -5.11 -9.18
CA GLN A 12 0.19 -5.87 -10.42
C GLN A 12 0.60 -4.93 -11.55
N SER A 13 -0.16 -3.83 -11.72
CA SER A 13 0.12 -2.82 -12.73
C SER A 13 1.48 -2.15 -12.56
N PHE A 14 1.95 -1.89 -11.34
CA PHE A 14 3.27 -1.28 -11.11
C PHE A 14 4.44 -2.21 -11.47
N THR A 15 4.40 -3.48 -11.06
CA THR A 15 5.46 -4.44 -11.44
C THR A 15 5.53 -4.66 -12.96
N ASP A 16 4.38 -4.59 -13.63
CA ASP A 16 4.31 -4.65 -15.09
C ASP A 16 4.80 -3.35 -15.74
N LEU A 17 4.52 -2.18 -15.14
CA LEU A 17 5.03 -0.87 -15.58
C LEU A 17 6.56 -0.77 -15.56
N LEU A 18 7.20 -1.35 -14.54
CA LEU A 18 8.66 -1.41 -14.45
C LEU A 18 9.28 -2.35 -15.49
N ARG A 19 8.53 -3.35 -15.98
CA ARG A 19 9.02 -4.31 -16.99
C ARG A 19 8.69 -3.90 -18.42
N HIS A 20 7.55 -3.24 -18.66
CA HIS A 20 7.03 -2.92 -19.99
C HIS A 20 6.26 -1.58 -20.03
N PRO A 21 6.94 -0.43 -19.94
CA PRO A 21 6.30 0.89 -19.80
C PRO A 21 5.46 1.35 -21.01
N SER A 22 5.72 0.82 -22.21
CA SER A 22 5.08 1.26 -23.47
C SER A 22 3.76 0.55 -23.81
N ARG A 23 3.27 -0.38 -23.00
CA ARG A 23 2.01 -1.13 -23.27
C ARG A 23 0.80 -0.72 -22.42
N LEU A 24 0.93 0.29 -21.56
CA LEU A 24 0.02 0.44 -20.41
C LEU A 24 -1.02 1.58 -20.49
N VAL A 25 -0.94 2.52 -21.41
CA VAL A 25 -1.88 3.67 -21.40
C VAL A 25 -3.32 3.27 -21.78
N ASP A 26 -3.51 2.29 -22.67
CA ASP A 26 -4.84 1.94 -23.20
C ASP A 26 -5.59 0.86 -22.39
N GLN A 27 -4.91 0.05 -21.57
CA GLN A 27 -5.55 -1.03 -20.78
C GLN A 27 -5.88 -0.64 -19.32
N LEU A 28 -5.40 0.51 -18.84
CA LEU A 28 -5.40 0.83 -17.41
C LEU A 28 -6.68 1.49 -16.87
N THR A 29 -7.46 2.22 -17.66
CA THR A 29 -8.47 3.13 -17.09
C THR A 29 -9.83 2.48 -16.81
N GLY A 30 -10.24 1.48 -17.59
CA GLY A 30 -11.49 0.74 -17.36
C GLY A 30 -11.31 -0.41 -16.35
N ASP A 31 -10.30 -1.24 -16.57
CA ASP A 31 -10.05 -2.45 -15.78
C ASP A 31 -9.52 -2.16 -14.36
N ALA A 32 -8.72 -1.10 -14.17
CA ALA A 32 -8.11 -0.86 -12.86
C ALA A 32 -9.13 -0.45 -11.80
N ARG A 33 -10.19 0.26 -12.19
CA ARG A 33 -11.26 0.65 -11.25
C ARG A 33 -12.04 -0.58 -10.78
N GLN A 34 -12.45 -1.44 -11.70
CA GLN A 34 -13.20 -2.66 -11.37
C GLN A 34 -12.36 -3.62 -10.51
N ARG A 35 -11.05 -3.71 -10.78
CA ARG A 35 -10.13 -4.50 -9.94
C ARG A 35 -9.93 -3.88 -8.55
N ALA A 36 -9.82 -2.56 -8.45
CA ALA A 36 -9.74 -1.89 -7.15
C ALA A 36 -11.02 -2.09 -6.31
N GLU A 37 -12.20 -2.06 -6.96
CA GLU A 37 -13.48 -2.38 -6.31
C GLU A 37 -13.52 -3.86 -5.84
N ALA A 38 -13.03 -4.78 -6.67
CA ALA A 38 -12.91 -6.20 -6.29
C ALA A 38 -11.93 -6.43 -5.13
N ASP A 39 -10.84 -5.64 -5.03
CA ASP A 39 -9.91 -5.72 -3.91
C ASP A 39 -10.54 -5.25 -2.60
N ILE A 40 -11.38 -4.22 -2.64
CA ILE A 40 -12.15 -3.77 -1.46
C ILE A 40 -13.15 -4.85 -1.04
N ALA A 41 -13.85 -5.47 -2.00
CA ALA A 41 -14.76 -6.57 -1.71
C ALA A 41 -14.04 -7.74 -1.04
N ALA A 42 -12.90 -8.16 -1.59
CA ALA A 42 -12.09 -9.23 -1.04
C ALA A 42 -11.52 -8.90 0.36
N TRP A 43 -11.14 -7.64 0.60
CA TRP A 43 -10.77 -7.18 1.94
C TRP A 43 -11.93 -7.34 2.94
N ASN A 44 -13.15 -6.94 2.55
CA ASN A 44 -14.34 -7.12 3.39
C ASN A 44 -14.66 -8.60 3.64
N ASP A 45 -14.33 -9.48 2.69
CA ASP A 45 -14.47 -10.94 2.81
C ASP A 45 -13.35 -11.60 3.65
N GLY A 46 -12.41 -10.81 4.17
CA GLY A 46 -11.35 -11.31 5.04
C GLY A 46 -10.10 -11.79 4.29
N GLU A 47 -9.95 -11.48 3.01
CA GLU A 47 -8.79 -11.89 2.21
C GLU A 47 -7.60 -10.94 2.39
N ALA A 48 -6.40 -11.54 2.43
CA ALA A 48 -5.16 -10.80 2.53
C ALA A 48 -4.72 -10.23 1.17
N ARG A 49 -4.40 -8.93 1.14
CA ARG A 49 -3.92 -8.19 -0.03
C ARG A 49 -2.53 -7.59 0.19
N GLU A 50 -1.69 -7.66 -0.84
CA GLU A 50 -0.37 -7.04 -0.88
C GLU A 50 -0.41 -5.79 -1.78
N VAL A 51 -0.05 -4.64 -1.22
CA VAL A 51 0.01 -3.34 -1.90
C VAL A 51 1.46 -2.86 -1.97
N THR A 52 1.97 -2.51 -3.15
CA THR A 52 3.27 -1.84 -3.29
C THR A 52 3.22 -0.52 -2.55
N ALA A 53 4.21 -0.25 -1.71
CA ALA A 53 4.26 0.99 -0.97
C ALA A 53 5.69 1.46 -0.75
N PHE A 54 5.87 2.76 -0.65
CA PHE A 54 7.12 3.36 -0.19
C PHE A 54 6.90 3.99 1.18
N VAL A 55 7.74 3.64 2.15
CA VAL A 55 7.74 4.31 3.46
C VAL A 55 8.77 5.42 3.45
N ARG A 56 8.42 6.61 3.96
CA ARG A 56 9.43 7.62 4.28
C ARG A 56 10.19 7.22 5.53
N ASP A 57 11.50 7.13 5.38
CA ASP A 57 12.46 6.90 6.45
C ASP A 57 13.52 8.00 6.38
N GLY A 58 13.36 9.01 7.24
CA GLY A 58 14.12 10.25 7.20
C GLY A 58 14.00 10.96 5.84
N GLY A 59 15.14 11.21 5.20
CA GLY A 59 15.21 11.88 3.89
C GLY A 59 14.95 10.98 2.67
N ARG A 60 14.59 9.70 2.86
CA ARG A 60 14.50 8.73 1.76
C ARG A 60 13.14 8.01 1.75
N LEU A 61 12.65 7.70 0.55
CA LEU A 61 11.53 6.79 0.35
C LEU A 61 12.06 5.39 0.09
N ARG A 62 11.70 4.44 0.96
CA ARG A 62 12.12 3.03 0.85
C ARG A 62 10.99 2.20 0.28
N GLN A 63 11.27 1.53 -0.82
CA GLN A 63 10.34 0.61 -1.45
C GLN A 63 10.09 -0.63 -0.57
N GLY A 64 8.83 -1.06 -0.55
CA GLY A 64 8.37 -2.26 0.11
C GLY A 64 6.95 -2.63 -0.33
N SER A 65 6.32 -3.47 0.46
CA SER A 65 4.93 -3.86 0.31
C SER A 65 4.20 -3.69 1.64
N LEU A 66 3.00 -3.12 1.61
CA LEU A 66 2.03 -3.21 2.67
C LEU A 66 1.25 -4.53 2.51
N ILE A 67 1.33 -5.37 3.52
CA ILE A 67 0.49 -6.55 3.65
C ILE A 67 -0.72 -6.14 4.48
N LEU A 68 -1.89 -6.23 3.89
CA LEU A 68 -3.18 -5.99 4.49
C LEU A 68 -3.81 -7.37 4.71
N ASP A 69 -3.92 -7.83 5.96
CA ASP A 69 -4.53 -9.12 6.30
C ASP A 69 -5.53 -8.92 7.46
N PRO A 70 -6.83 -8.78 7.18
CA PRO A 70 -7.82 -8.48 8.20
C PRO A 70 -7.99 -9.61 9.23
N ALA A 71 -7.55 -10.83 8.89
CA ALA A 71 -7.61 -12.00 9.78
C ALA A 71 -6.34 -12.20 10.61
N ALA A 72 -5.29 -11.40 10.38
CA ALA A 72 -4.05 -11.47 11.13
C ALA A 72 -4.12 -10.67 12.43
N ALA A 73 -3.34 -11.08 13.44
CA ALA A 73 -3.18 -10.33 14.68
C ALA A 73 -2.60 -8.92 14.47
N SER A 74 -1.90 -8.70 13.36
CA SER A 74 -1.43 -7.38 12.93
C SER A 74 -1.95 -7.15 11.51
N PRO A 75 -3.07 -6.42 11.34
CA PRO A 75 -3.78 -6.37 10.08
C PRO A 75 -3.06 -5.55 9.00
N VAL A 76 -2.13 -4.69 9.40
CA VAL A 76 -1.34 -3.86 8.47
C VAL A 76 0.13 -4.02 8.80
N VAL A 77 0.91 -4.58 7.87
CA VAL A 77 2.35 -4.81 8.03
C VAL A 77 3.10 -4.27 6.83
N TRP A 78 4.04 -3.36 7.05
CA TRP A 78 4.96 -2.94 6.01
C TRP A 78 6.19 -3.85 5.94
N ARG A 79 6.55 -4.29 4.75
CA ARG A 79 7.73 -5.14 4.50
C ARG A 79 8.64 -4.49 3.49
N GLN A 80 9.86 -4.18 3.90
CA GLN A 80 10.85 -3.61 2.99
C GLN A 80 11.21 -4.60 1.87
N PHE A 81 11.29 -4.11 0.64
CA PHE A 81 11.80 -4.89 -0.48
C PHE A 81 13.33 -5.02 -0.39
N ARG A 82 13.86 -6.25 -0.51
CA ARG A 82 15.31 -6.53 -0.55
C ARG A 82 15.62 -7.46 -1.72
N ILE A 83 16.53 -7.04 -2.60
CA ILE A 83 16.88 -7.72 -3.85
C ILE A 83 17.68 -9.02 -3.61
N LEU A 84 18.43 -9.12 -2.50
CA LEU A 84 19.44 -10.18 -2.27
C LEU A 84 19.19 -11.06 -1.03
N GLY A 85 17.94 -11.33 -0.67
CA GLY A 85 17.62 -12.35 0.33
C GLY A 85 16.77 -11.83 1.49
N ARG A 86 15.84 -12.69 1.90
CA ARG A 86 14.74 -12.51 2.88
C ARG A 86 14.06 -11.14 2.78
N ALA A 87 12.78 -11.15 2.37
CA ALA A 87 11.88 -10.02 2.54
C ALA A 87 12.10 -9.41 3.94
N GLY A 88 12.28 -8.09 3.99
CA GLY A 88 12.64 -7.39 5.22
C GLY A 88 11.68 -7.76 6.36
N GLU A 89 12.19 -7.65 7.59
CA GLU A 89 11.36 -7.83 8.78
C GLU A 89 10.11 -6.95 8.66
N GLY A 90 8.95 -7.57 8.88
CA GLY A 90 7.67 -6.88 8.75
C GLY A 90 7.51 -5.93 9.92
N VAL A 91 7.35 -4.64 9.63
CA VAL A 91 7.02 -3.63 10.64
C VAL A 91 5.50 -3.52 10.68
N ALA A 92 4.90 -4.01 11.75
CA ALA A 92 3.47 -3.85 11.98
C ALA A 92 3.15 -2.37 12.22
N LEU A 93 2.13 -1.87 11.52
CA LEU A 93 1.50 -0.61 11.86
C LEU A 93 0.48 -0.94 12.95
N VAL A 94 0.67 -0.37 14.14
CA VAL A 94 -0.13 -0.68 15.32
C VAL A 94 -1.26 0.33 15.45
N ALA A 95 -2.48 -0.15 15.67
CA ALA A 95 -3.63 0.69 15.97
C ALA A 95 -3.46 1.43 17.31
N PRO A 96 -4.15 2.56 17.55
CA PRO A 96 -5.15 3.20 16.69
C PRO A 96 -4.53 3.90 15.48
N PHE A 97 -5.29 3.95 14.38
CA PHE A 97 -4.88 4.66 13.17
C PHE A 97 -5.60 5.99 13.03
N HIS A 98 -4.87 7.04 12.65
CA HIS A 98 -5.45 8.33 12.31
C HIS A 98 -4.84 8.84 11.00
N ILE A 99 -5.66 9.00 9.97
CA ILE A 99 -5.21 9.50 8.68
C ILE A 99 -5.26 11.02 8.71
N HIS A 100 -4.09 11.67 8.59
CA HIS A 100 -3.98 13.12 8.53
C HIS A 100 -4.26 13.67 7.13
N GLY A 101 -3.90 12.93 6.08
CA GLY A 101 -4.14 13.40 4.72
C GLY A 101 -3.68 12.46 3.62
N VAL A 102 -4.18 12.72 2.41
CA VAL A 102 -3.73 12.09 1.16
C VAL A 102 -3.39 13.20 0.18
N GLY A 103 -2.18 13.18 -0.36
CA GLY A 103 -1.69 14.25 -1.21
C GLY A 103 -0.68 13.80 -2.26
N PRO A 104 -0.12 14.75 -3.03
CA PRO A 104 0.97 14.47 -3.95
C PRO A 104 2.23 14.01 -3.18
N VAL A 105 3.04 13.16 -3.81
CA VAL A 105 4.34 12.75 -3.24
C VAL A 105 5.33 13.92 -3.34
N VAL A 106 5.56 14.58 -2.21
CA VAL A 106 6.44 15.77 -2.07
C VAL A 106 7.61 15.49 -1.11
N GLY A 107 8.60 16.38 -1.06
CA GLY A 107 9.73 16.29 -0.14
C GLY A 107 10.89 15.39 -0.60
N PRO A 108 11.88 15.17 0.29
CA PRO A 108 13.10 14.41 -0.02
C PRO A 108 12.81 12.99 -0.53
N GLY A 109 13.60 12.50 -1.48
CA GLY A 109 13.42 11.16 -2.04
C GLY A 109 12.22 10.98 -2.96
N SER A 110 11.38 12.00 -3.19
CA SER A 110 10.21 11.92 -4.09
C SER A 110 10.55 11.64 -5.56
N GLY A 111 11.81 11.74 -5.97
CA GLY A 111 12.27 11.46 -7.33
C GLY A 111 12.25 9.97 -7.71
N VAL A 112 12.16 9.05 -6.73
CA VAL A 112 12.12 7.59 -7.00
C VAL A 112 10.71 7.05 -7.21
N VAL A 113 9.69 7.90 -7.10
CA VAL A 113 8.28 7.53 -7.18
C VAL A 113 7.59 8.33 -8.28
N ASP A 114 6.80 7.66 -9.12
CA ASP A 114 5.97 8.35 -10.10
C ASP A 114 4.84 9.11 -9.40
N LYS A 115 4.96 10.44 -9.35
CA LYS A 115 4.00 11.33 -8.67
C LYS A 115 2.60 11.32 -9.29
N ARG A 116 2.46 10.87 -10.54
CA ARG A 116 1.15 10.75 -11.19
C ARG A 116 0.43 9.50 -10.68
N MET A 117 1.17 8.40 -10.52
CA MET A 117 0.61 7.10 -10.14
C MET A 117 0.51 6.88 -8.64
N PHE A 118 1.30 7.58 -7.82
CA PHE A 118 1.31 7.42 -6.38
C PHE A 118 0.72 8.63 -5.66
N ARG A 119 0.19 8.39 -4.46
CA ARG A 119 -0.22 9.42 -3.51
C ARG A 119 0.46 9.17 -2.17
N LEU A 120 0.86 10.25 -1.52
CA LEU A 120 1.42 10.22 -0.17
C LEU A 120 0.25 10.22 0.82
N LEU A 121 0.15 9.15 1.59
CA LEU A 121 -0.74 9.00 2.72
C LEU A 121 0.05 9.30 4.00
N SER A 122 -0.36 10.34 4.71
CA SER A 122 0.18 10.73 6.00
C SER A 122 -0.76 10.24 7.09
N LEU A 123 -0.25 9.44 8.02
CA LEU A 123 -1.06 8.87 9.10
C LEU A 123 -0.27 8.68 10.39
N GLN A 124 -0.98 8.63 11.51
CA GLN A 124 -0.50 8.20 12.81
C GLN A 124 -0.94 6.75 13.04
N ALA A 125 -0.03 5.91 13.51
CA ALA A 125 -0.30 4.56 13.97
C ALA A 125 0.25 4.43 15.40
N ALA A 126 -0.64 4.37 16.39
CA ALA A 126 -0.32 4.52 17.81
C ALA A 126 0.49 5.81 18.07
N ASP A 127 1.71 5.68 18.58
CA ASP A 127 2.62 6.78 18.91
C ASP A 127 3.54 7.18 17.75
N ARG A 128 3.46 6.48 16.61
CA ARG A 128 4.35 6.70 15.47
C ARG A 128 3.64 7.34 14.26
N TYR A 129 4.25 8.39 13.73
CA TYR A 129 3.85 8.99 12.46
C TYR A 129 4.47 8.24 11.27
N TRP A 130 3.68 8.07 10.22
CA TRP A 130 4.04 7.35 9.00
C TRP A 130 3.66 8.16 7.76
N GLU A 131 4.55 8.12 6.76
CA GLU A 131 4.24 8.59 5.42
C GLU A 131 4.45 7.46 4.42
N LEU A 132 3.37 7.10 3.74
CA LEU A 132 3.29 5.97 2.83
C LEU A 132 2.96 6.50 1.43
N ALA A 133 3.86 6.35 0.47
CA ALA A 133 3.50 6.53 -0.93
C ALA A 133 2.89 5.22 -1.47
N VAL A 134 1.61 5.25 -1.80
CA VAL A 134 0.85 4.10 -2.32
C VAL A 134 0.27 4.42 -3.69
N PRO A 135 0.03 3.42 -4.56
CA PRO A 135 -0.65 3.63 -5.84
C PRO A 135 -1.99 4.34 -5.61
N ALA A 136 -2.31 5.32 -6.44
CA ALA A 136 -3.53 6.12 -6.34
C ALA A 136 -4.79 5.24 -6.43
N THR A 137 -4.73 4.15 -7.19
CA THR A 137 -5.78 3.13 -7.31
C THR A 137 -6.03 2.37 -6.02
N ASP A 138 -4.99 2.18 -5.19
CA ASP A 138 -5.03 1.35 -3.99
C ASP A 138 -5.27 2.19 -2.73
N VAL A 139 -5.29 3.52 -2.84
CA VAL A 139 -5.61 4.44 -1.72
C VAL A 139 -6.94 4.06 -1.03
N PRO A 140 -8.06 3.78 -1.75
CA PRO A 140 -9.31 3.39 -1.10
C PRO A 140 -9.18 2.12 -0.25
N LEU A 141 -8.46 1.10 -0.76
CA LEU A 141 -8.22 -0.15 -0.05
C LEU A 141 -7.38 0.08 1.22
N VAL A 142 -6.28 0.82 1.12
CA VAL A 142 -5.43 1.14 2.28
C VAL A 142 -6.20 1.96 3.32
N ARG A 143 -7.06 2.89 2.90
CA ARG A 143 -7.94 3.63 3.81
C ARG A 143 -8.97 2.73 4.49
N ALA A 144 -9.52 1.74 3.79
CA ALA A 144 -10.45 0.78 4.37
C ALA A 144 -9.75 -0.06 5.45
N ALA A 145 -8.54 -0.55 5.17
CA ALA A 145 -7.76 -1.33 6.13
C ALA A 145 -7.40 -0.53 7.40
N LEU A 146 -7.04 0.75 7.24
CA LEU A 146 -6.72 1.62 8.37
C LEU A 146 -7.96 2.12 9.15
N ARG A 147 -9.18 1.96 8.62
CA ARG A 147 -10.42 2.29 9.36
C ARG A 147 -10.93 1.14 10.21
N GLY A 148 -10.55 -0.10 9.90
CA GLY A 148 -11.07 -1.32 10.53
C GLY A 148 -10.94 -1.36 12.05
N ASP A 149 -9.95 -0.65 12.61
CA ASP A 149 -9.71 -0.59 14.06
C ASP A 149 -10.32 0.63 14.76
N GLY A 150 -11.08 1.47 14.03
CA GLY A 150 -11.81 2.62 14.56
C GLY A 150 -13.27 2.35 14.94
N ALA A 151 -13.78 1.14 14.69
CA ALA A 151 -15.13 0.72 15.05
C ALA A 151 -15.11 -0.07 16.36
N GLY A 152 -14.78 0.62 17.45
CA GLY A 152 -14.72 0.04 18.79
C GLY A 152 -14.81 1.13 19.84
N GLY A 153 -15.94 1.86 19.84
CA GLY A 153 -16.35 2.79 20.87
C GLY A 153 -17.84 2.62 21.12
#